data_AF-A0AAE4C3Z4-F1
#
_entry.id   AF-A0AAE4C3Z4-F1
#
_cell.length_a   1.000
_cell.length_b   1.000
_cell.length_c   1.000
_cell.angle_alpha   90.00
_cell.angle_beta   90.00
_cell.angle_gamma   90.00
#
_symmetry.space_group_name_H-M   'P 1'
#
loop_
_entity.id
_entity.type
_entity.pdbx_description
1 polymer ?
#
loop_
_entity_poly.entity_id
_entity_poly.type
_entity_poly.pdbx_seq_one_letter_code
_entity_poly.pdbx_strand_id
1 'polypeptide(L)'
;MNQTKIISRILFYICTLLSAGYLITFVYSVLCLVTGFSVTPYKDGQYLHINYPFTEKPFLNIENNYPYIIFSFLAVLISYGIFFWLSAKVFKVFFQPKLFTKDHIQQLKRFYLYNIFIPLPLVIASSFFVEVESIIWGLVFIHFMLGIFCLFLANIFKQGLHLQNEQDLFI
;
A
#
# COMPACT_ATOMS: atom_id res chain seq x y z
N MET A 1 -14.23 17.24 16.74
CA MET A 1 -14.54 15.85 16.31
C MET A 1 -15.08 15.75 14.89
N ASN A 2 -16.02 16.60 14.44
CA ASN A 2 -16.54 16.53 13.05
C ASN A 2 -15.47 16.76 11.99
N GLN A 3 -14.55 17.71 12.21
CA GLN A 3 -13.42 17.95 11.31
C GLN A 3 -12.56 16.70 11.10
N THR A 4 -12.18 15.99 12.17
CA THR A 4 -11.45 14.72 12.08
C THR A 4 -12.20 13.69 11.25
N LYS A 5 -13.51 13.52 11.47
CA LYS A 5 -14.34 12.59 10.68
C LYS A 5 -14.38 12.96 9.20
N ILE A 6 -14.45 14.25 8.87
CA ILE A 6 -14.44 14.75 7.49
C ILE A 6 -13.08 14.45 6.85
N ILE A 7 -11.97 14.82 7.51
CA ILE A 7 -10.62 14.58 7.02
C ILE A 7 -10.38 13.08 6.80
N SER A 8 -10.69 12.24 7.78
CA SER A 8 -10.53 10.79 7.64
C SER A 8 -11.41 10.22 6.51
N ARG A 9 -12.60 10.76 6.27
CA ARG A 9 -13.45 10.32 5.17
C ARG A 9 -12.87 10.69 3.80
N ILE A 10 -12.33 11.90 3.66
CA ILE A 10 -11.64 12.34 2.44
C ILE A 10 -10.43 11.43 2.18
N LEU A 11 -9.59 11.23 3.20
CA LEU A 11 -8.40 10.38 3.10
C LEU A 11 -8.75 8.92 2.80
N PHE A 12 -9.85 8.39 3.33
CA PHE A 12 -10.35 7.07 2.98
C PHE A 12 -10.63 6.92 1.48
N TYR A 13 -11.33 7.88 0.87
CA TYR A 13 -11.63 7.81 -0.56
C TYR A 13 -10.39 8.00 -1.42
N ILE A 14 -9.50 8.92 -1.05
CA ILE A 14 -8.21 9.11 -1.74
C ILE A 14 -7.39 7.83 -1.70
N CYS A 15 -7.18 7.24 -0.52
CA CYS A 15 -6.42 5.99 -0.40
C CYS A 15 -7.10 4.82 -1.11
N THR A 16 -8.43 4.75 -1.12
CA THR A 16 -9.16 3.71 -1.85
C THR A 16 -8.95 3.85 -3.36
N LEU A 17 -9.02 5.07 -3.89
CA LEU A 17 -8.77 5.35 -5.30
C LEU A 17 -7.33 5.03 -5.70
N LEU A 18 -6.35 5.48 -4.91
CA LEU A 18 -4.93 5.18 -5.15
C LEU A 18 -4.68 3.67 -5.11
N SER A 19 -5.19 2.98 -4.10
CA SER A 19 -5.07 1.52 -3.99
C SER A 19 -5.64 0.81 -5.22
N ALA A 20 -6.83 1.19 -5.66
CA ALA A 20 -7.44 0.64 -6.87
C ALA A 20 -6.56 0.91 -8.10
N GLY A 21 -6.07 2.15 -8.27
CA GLY A 21 -5.17 2.51 -9.37
C GLY A 21 -3.91 1.66 -9.41
N TYR A 22 -3.21 1.51 -8.30
CA TYR A 22 -2.00 0.67 -8.19
C TYR A 22 -2.30 -0.81 -8.46
N LEU A 23 -3.35 -1.37 -7.85
CA LEU A 23 -3.67 -2.80 -7.98
C LEU A 23 -4.20 -3.16 -9.38
N ILE A 24 -5.03 -2.29 -9.98
CA ILE A 24 -5.48 -2.48 -11.37
C ILE A 24 -4.28 -2.41 -12.32
N THR A 25 -3.40 -1.43 -12.12
CA THR A 25 -2.17 -1.29 -12.93
C THR A 25 -1.27 -2.50 -12.77
N PHE A 26 -1.12 -3.03 -11.55
CA PHE A 26 -0.37 -4.26 -11.29
C PHE A 26 -0.96 -5.45 -12.05
N VAL A 27 -2.26 -5.72 -11.89
CA VAL A 27 -2.94 -6.84 -12.54
C VAL A 27 -2.84 -6.72 -14.07
N TYR A 28 -3.07 -5.52 -14.60
CA TYR A 28 -2.96 -5.26 -16.02
C TYR A 28 -1.53 -5.49 -16.54
N SER A 29 -0.53 -4.98 -15.82
CA SER A 29 0.87 -5.14 -16.19
C SER A 29 1.30 -6.61 -16.18
N VAL A 30 0.90 -7.38 -15.16
CA VAL A 30 1.16 -8.82 -15.09
C VAL A 30 0.53 -9.55 -16.28
N LEU A 31 -0.74 -9.24 -16.60
CA LEU A 31 -1.42 -9.83 -17.75
C LEU A 31 -0.66 -9.55 -19.06
N CYS A 32 -0.32 -8.28 -19.32
CA CYS A 32 0.39 -7.88 -20.53
C CYS A 32 1.76 -8.55 -20.63
N LEU A 33 2.54 -8.56 -19.54
CA LEU A 33 3.89 -9.13 -19.52
C LEU A 33 3.91 -10.65 -19.66
N VAL A 34 2.92 -11.36 -19.09
CA VAL A 34 2.83 -12.82 -19.19
C VAL A 34 2.32 -13.28 -20.57
N THR A 35 1.38 -12.54 -21.16
CA THR A 35 0.73 -12.95 -22.41
C THR A 35 1.34 -12.32 -23.66
N GLY A 36 2.17 -11.28 -23.50
CA GLY A 36 2.59 -10.40 -24.59
C GLY A 36 1.47 -9.49 -25.12
N PHE A 37 0.28 -9.53 -24.52
CA PHE A 37 -0.84 -8.68 -24.91
C PHE A 37 -0.49 -7.21 -24.69
N SER A 38 -0.70 -6.38 -25.71
CA SER A 38 -0.57 -4.92 -25.60
C SER A 38 0.83 -4.46 -25.13
N VAL A 39 1.88 -5.23 -25.48
CA VAL A 39 3.28 -4.89 -25.23
C VAL A 39 3.99 -4.58 -26.54
N THR A 40 4.72 -3.47 -26.60
CA THR A 40 5.53 -3.09 -27.78
C THR A 40 6.96 -2.79 -27.36
N PRO A 41 7.96 -3.59 -27.81
CA PRO A 41 9.36 -3.27 -27.57
C PRO A 41 9.80 -2.05 -28.38
N TYR A 42 10.67 -1.22 -27.80
CA TYR A 42 11.27 -0.07 -28.49
C TYR A 42 12.73 0.12 -28.08
N LYS A 43 13.46 0.99 -28.81
CA LYS A 43 14.92 1.19 -28.67
C LYS A 43 15.68 -0.15 -28.66
N ASP A 44 15.64 -0.85 -29.80
CA ASP A 44 16.32 -2.14 -29.99
C ASP A 44 15.96 -3.22 -28.94
N GLY A 45 14.75 -3.12 -28.39
CA GLY A 45 14.22 -4.08 -27.42
C GLY A 45 14.70 -3.88 -25.99
N GLN A 46 15.41 -2.77 -25.67
CA GLN A 46 15.85 -2.47 -24.31
C GLN A 46 14.70 -2.03 -23.40
N TYR A 47 13.61 -1.53 -23.97
CA TYR A 47 12.45 -1.04 -23.22
C TYR A 47 11.15 -1.61 -23.79
N LEU A 48 10.13 -1.66 -22.95
CA LEU A 48 8.78 -2.07 -23.30
C LEU A 48 7.81 -0.94 -23.05
N HIS A 49 6.94 -0.69 -24.03
CA HIS A 49 5.67 -0.03 -23.80
C HIS A 49 4.64 -1.07 -23.36
N ILE A 50 3.99 -0.83 -22.22
CA ILE A 50 2.69 -1.44 -21.93
C ILE A 50 1.65 -0.42 -22.40
N ASN A 51 0.91 -0.76 -23.46
CA ASN A 51 -0.04 0.17 -24.08
C ASN A 51 -1.40 0.14 -23.36
N TYR A 52 -2.24 1.15 -23.60
CA TYR A 52 -3.65 1.07 -23.20
C TYR A 52 -4.36 -0.08 -23.91
N PRO A 53 -5.34 -0.75 -23.26
CA PRO A 53 -6.01 -1.91 -23.81
C PRO A 53 -6.53 -1.66 -25.22
N PHE A 54 -6.22 -2.57 -26.15
CA PHE A 54 -6.67 -2.52 -27.55
C PHE A 54 -6.19 -1.28 -28.33
N THR A 55 -5.10 -0.65 -27.91
CA THR A 55 -4.49 0.49 -28.61
C THR A 55 -2.97 0.37 -28.69
N GLU A 56 -2.36 1.18 -29.55
CA GLU A 56 -0.90 1.34 -29.62
C GLU A 56 -0.39 2.53 -28.78
N LYS A 57 -1.26 3.15 -27.96
CA LYS A 57 -0.88 4.31 -27.15
C LYS A 57 -0.14 3.84 -25.89
N PRO A 58 1.12 4.28 -25.64
CA PRO A 58 1.85 3.89 -24.44
C PRO A 58 1.12 4.36 -23.18
N PHE A 59 0.91 3.43 -22.24
CA PHE A 59 0.42 3.73 -20.90
C PHE A 59 1.57 3.74 -19.89
N LEU A 60 2.45 2.73 -19.94
CA LEU A 60 3.66 2.64 -19.11
C LEU A 60 4.88 2.36 -19.96
N ASN A 61 6.02 2.88 -19.52
CA ASN A 61 7.33 2.63 -20.12
C ASN A 61 8.20 1.97 -19.05
N ILE A 62 8.75 0.80 -19.37
CA ILE A 62 9.56 0.02 -18.44
C ILE A 62 10.80 -0.52 -19.16
N GLU A 63 11.85 -0.84 -18.41
CA GLU A 63 12.99 -1.56 -18.96
C GLU A 63 12.63 -3.02 -19.24
N ASN A 64 13.13 -3.55 -20.35
CA ASN A 64 12.96 -4.95 -20.74
C ASN A 64 13.99 -5.84 -20.03
N ASN A 65 13.95 -5.85 -18.71
CA ASN A 65 14.89 -6.57 -17.85
C ASN A 65 14.12 -7.20 -16.69
N TYR A 66 14.22 -8.53 -16.51
CA TYR A 66 13.45 -9.26 -15.50
C TYR A 66 13.69 -8.77 -14.05
N PRO A 67 14.95 -8.62 -13.58
CA PRO A 67 15.24 -7.92 -12.32
C PRO A 67 14.48 -6.60 -12.14
N TYR A 68 14.53 -5.72 -13.13
CA TYR A 68 13.82 -4.44 -13.08
C TYR A 68 12.30 -4.64 -12.99
N ILE A 69 11.74 -5.46 -13.88
CA ILE A 69 10.29 -5.74 -13.95
C ILE A 69 9.77 -6.25 -12.61
N ILE A 70 10.50 -7.17 -11.98
CA ILE A 70 10.07 -7.80 -10.73
C ILE A 70 10.28 -6.87 -9.54
N PHE A 71 11.50 -6.37 -9.35
CA PHE A 71 11.92 -5.73 -8.10
C PHE A 71 11.75 -4.21 -8.06
N SER A 72 11.78 -3.55 -9.22
CA SER A 72 11.64 -2.09 -9.33
C SER A 72 10.26 -1.65 -9.80
N PHE A 73 9.55 -2.50 -10.56
CA PHE A 73 8.25 -2.16 -11.14
C PHE A 73 7.09 -2.88 -10.44
N LEU A 74 6.97 -4.20 -10.59
CA LEU A 74 5.84 -4.98 -10.07
C LEU A 74 5.78 -4.98 -8.54
N ALA A 75 6.93 -5.17 -7.87
CA ALA A 75 7.04 -5.12 -6.42
C ALA A 75 6.60 -3.75 -5.85
N VAL A 76 6.95 -2.65 -6.52
CA VAL A 76 6.53 -1.31 -6.13
C VAL A 76 5.01 -1.16 -6.32
N LEU A 77 4.45 -1.57 -7.46
CA LEU A 77 3.02 -1.44 -7.71
C LEU A 77 2.18 -2.21 -6.67
N ILE A 78 2.51 -3.48 -6.40
CA ILE A 78 1.74 -4.29 -5.44
C ILE A 78 1.90 -3.76 -4.02
N SER A 79 3.11 -3.38 -3.60
CA SER A 79 3.38 -2.94 -2.24
C SER A 79 2.69 -1.60 -1.93
N TYR A 80 2.70 -0.64 -2.86
CA TYR A 80 1.96 0.61 -2.70
C TYR A 80 0.45 0.39 -2.78
N GLY A 81 -0.03 -0.51 -3.65
CA GLY A 81 -1.43 -0.91 -3.70
C GLY A 81 -1.97 -1.43 -2.37
N ILE A 82 -1.20 -2.32 -1.71
CA ILE A 82 -1.52 -2.86 -0.39
C ILE A 82 -1.39 -1.77 0.69
N PHE A 83 -0.34 -0.96 0.65
CA PHE A 83 -0.15 0.14 1.60
C PHE A 83 -1.36 1.09 1.62
N PHE A 84 -1.80 1.56 0.44
CA PHE A 84 -2.96 2.45 0.35
C PHE A 84 -4.26 1.75 0.74
N TRP A 85 -4.41 0.46 0.44
CA TRP A 85 -5.56 -0.32 0.89
C TRP A 85 -5.66 -0.36 2.42
N LEU A 86 -4.55 -0.70 3.10
CA LEU A 86 -4.50 -0.74 4.55
C LEU A 86 -4.68 0.66 5.15
N SER A 87 -4.10 1.69 4.53
CA SER A 87 -4.30 3.09 4.94
C SER A 87 -5.77 3.50 4.89
N ALA A 88 -6.48 3.14 3.81
CA ALA A 88 -7.92 3.37 3.71
C ALA A 88 -8.68 2.70 4.86
N LYS A 89 -8.35 1.45 5.22
CA LYS A 89 -8.97 0.79 6.37
C LYS A 89 -8.71 1.54 7.68
N VAL A 90 -7.48 2.01 7.91
CA VAL A 90 -7.15 2.84 9.08
C VAL A 90 -7.99 4.11 9.11
N PHE A 91 -8.10 4.86 8.01
CA PHE A 91 -8.93 6.07 7.96
C PHE A 91 -10.41 5.77 8.17
N LYS A 92 -10.89 4.61 7.71
CA LYS A 92 -12.27 4.15 7.93
C LYS A 92 -12.63 4.08 9.41
N VAL A 93 -11.69 3.63 10.26
CA VAL A 93 -11.88 3.52 11.72
C VAL A 93 -12.31 4.86 12.32
N PHE A 94 -11.64 5.95 11.94
CA PHE A 94 -11.79 7.26 12.60
C PHE A 94 -13.12 7.99 12.32
N PHE A 95 -13.91 7.53 11.36
CA PHE A 95 -15.24 8.08 11.10
C PHE A 95 -16.39 7.11 11.38
N GLN A 96 -16.11 5.96 11.99
CA GLN A 96 -17.18 5.06 12.47
C GLN A 96 -17.87 5.61 13.73
N PRO A 97 -19.12 5.20 14.01
CA PRO A 97 -19.82 5.57 15.23
C PRO A 97 -19.14 5.08 16.52
N LYS A 98 -18.67 3.82 16.54
CA LYS A 98 -17.92 3.22 17.66
C LYS A 98 -16.45 3.06 17.27
N LEU A 99 -15.54 3.70 18.00
CA LEU A 99 -14.10 3.65 17.68
C LEU A 99 -13.43 2.39 18.22
N PHE A 100 -13.69 2.05 19.48
CA PHE A 100 -13.04 0.93 20.16
C PHE A 100 -13.80 -0.37 19.87
N THR A 101 -13.32 -1.13 18.90
CA THR A 101 -13.87 -2.46 18.55
C THR A 101 -12.72 -3.41 18.23
N LYS A 102 -12.95 -4.73 18.38
CA LYS A 102 -11.98 -5.75 17.99
C LYS A 102 -11.56 -5.63 16.52
N ASP A 103 -12.51 -5.32 15.64
CA ASP A 103 -12.26 -5.16 14.20
C ASP A 103 -11.37 -3.97 13.89
N HIS A 104 -11.57 -2.83 14.56
CA HIS A 104 -10.75 -1.64 14.37
C HIS A 104 -9.32 -1.86 14.88
N ILE A 105 -9.16 -2.53 16.02
CA ILE A 105 -7.85 -2.95 16.52
C ILE A 105 -7.15 -3.85 15.50
N GLN A 106 -7.88 -4.79 14.88
CA GLN A 106 -7.31 -5.67 13.86
C GLN A 106 -6.91 -4.93 12.58
N GLN A 107 -7.63 -3.89 12.18
CA GLN A 107 -7.26 -3.03 11.04
C GLN A 107 -5.97 -2.26 11.31
N LEU A 108 -5.87 -1.60 12.48
CA LEU A 108 -4.65 -0.93 12.92
C LEU A 108 -3.48 -1.93 13.02
N LYS A 109 -3.76 -3.15 13.50
CA LYS A 109 -2.77 -4.23 13.59
C LYS A 109 -2.17 -4.63 12.26
N ARG A 110 -3.01 -4.90 11.26
CA ARG A 110 -2.53 -5.24 9.92
C ARG A 110 -1.70 -4.12 9.32
N PHE A 111 -2.11 -2.87 9.51
CA PHE A 111 -1.39 -1.71 9.00
C PHE A 111 -0.01 -1.56 9.65
N TYR A 112 0.11 -1.61 10.99
CA TYR A 112 1.43 -1.46 11.61
C TYR A 112 2.35 -2.64 11.29
N LEU A 113 1.83 -3.87 11.25
CA LEU A 113 2.63 -5.05 10.92
C LEU A 113 3.21 -4.94 9.51
N TYR A 114 2.38 -4.53 8.55
CA TYR A 114 2.83 -4.29 7.18
C TYR A 114 3.98 -3.27 7.15
N ASN A 115 3.77 -2.09 7.74
CA ASN A 115 4.71 -0.98 7.68
C ASN A 115 6.04 -1.26 8.41
N ILE A 116 6.03 -2.07 9.47
CA ILE A 116 7.26 -2.44 10.20
C ILE A 116 8.01 -3.56 9.50
N PHE A 117 7.32 -4.58 8.98
CA PHE A 117 7.94 -5.84 8.59
C PHE A 117 8.02 -6.10 7.09
N ILE A 118 7.37 -5.32 6.22
CA ILE A 118 7.38 -5.58 4.77
C ILE A 118 8.37 -4.68 4.00
N PRO A 119 8.40 -3.34 4.18
CA PRO A 119 9.24 -2.48 3.34
C PRO A 119 10.74 -2.78 3.43
N LEU A 120 11.27 -2.97 4.65
CA LEU A 120 12.71 -3.21 4.82
C LEU A 120 13.16 -4.54 4.19
N PRO A 121 12.54 -5.70 4.49
CA PRO A 121 12.90 -6.94 3.81
C PRO A 121 12.73 -6.88 2.30
N LEU A 122 11.68 -6.20 1.82
CA LEU A 122 11.46 -6.03 0.38
C LEU A 122 12.62 -5.26 -0.27
N VAL A 123 13.03 -4.14 0.30
CA VAL A 123 14.13 -3.32 -0.25
C VAL A 123 15.47 -4.03 -0.15
N ILE A 124 15.75 -4.73 0.96
CA ILE A 124 16.95 -5.56 1.09
C ILE A 124 16.95 -6.65 0.01
N ALA A 125 15.83 -7.35 -0.20
CA ALA A 125 15.72 -8.37 -1.22
C ALA A 125 15.92 -7.80 -2.63
N SER A 126 15.29 -6.65 -2.95
CA SER A 126 15.48 -5.97 -4.23
C SER A 126 16.93 -5.54 -4.47
N SER A 127 17.67 -5.14 -3.43
CA SER A 127 19.05 -4.66 -3.55
C SER A 127 20.06 -5.70 -4.07
N PHE A 128 19.70 -6.99 -4.04
CA PHE A 128 20.51 -8.05 -4.66
C PHE A 128 20.37 -8.11 -6.19
N PHE A 129 19.36 -7.47 -6.76
CA PHE A 129 18.99 -7.60 -8.17
C PHE A 129 19.00 -6.27 -8.92
N VAL A 130 18.71 -5.17 -8.23
CA VAL A 130 18.59 -3.83 -8.80
C VAL A 130 19.23 -2.80 -7.89
N GLU A 131 19.76 -1.73 -8.47
CA GLU A 131 20.25 -0.58 -7.70
C GLU A 131 19.07 0.09 -6.98
N VAL A 132 19.22 0.29 -5.68
CA VAL A 132 18.21 0.93 -4.84
C VAL A 132 18.64 2.36 -4.56
N GLU A 133 17.89 3.32 -5.10
CA GLU A 133 18.15 4.74 -4.87
C GLU A 133 18.11 5.10 -3.37
N SER A 134 18.95 6.04 -2.96
CA SER A 134 19.05 6.48 -1.55
C SER A 134 17.72 6.97 -0.97
N ILE A 135 16.86 7.57 -1.79
CA ILE A 135 15.52 8.03 -1.39
C ILE A 135 14.63 6.88 -0.91
N ILE A 136 14.79 5.67 -1.45
CA ILE A 136 14.01 4.49 -1.07
C ILE A 136 14.29 4.08 0.37
N TRP A 137 15.54 4.19 0.83
CA TRP A 137 15.88 3.96 2.24
C TRP A 137 15.20 4.95 3.17
N GLY A 138 15.08 6.21 2.75
CA GLY A 138 14.28 7.21 3.45
C GLY A 138 12.80 6.83 3.54
N LEU A 139 12.22 6.30 2.46
CA LEU A 139 10.84 5.81 2.45
C LEU A 139 10.63 4.61 3.39
N VAL A 140 11.57 3.65 3.42
CA VAL A 140 11.54 2.52 4.37
C VAL A 140 11.50 3.03 5.81
N PHE A 141 12.32 4.04 6.14
CA PHE A 141 12.31 4.64 7.47
C PHE A 141 10.97 5.32 7.79
N ILE A 142 10.38 6.04 6.84
CA ILE A 142 9.06 6.67 7.01
C ILE A 142 7.98 5.60 7.28
N HIS A 143 7.97 4.51 6.52
CA HIS A 143 7.06 3.39 6.75
C HIS A 143 7.24 2.80 8.15
N PHE A 144 8.48 2.52 8.55
CA PHE A 144 8.77 2.02 9.89
C PHE A 144 8.19 2.95 10.97
N MET A 145 8.40 4.26 10.85
CA MET A 145 7.89 5.23 11.81
C MET A 145 6.37 5.31 11.85
N LEU A 146 5.73 5.27 10.69
CA LEU A 146 4.27 5.20 10.57
C LEU A 146 3.71 3.93 11.22
N GLY A 147 4.41 2.81 11.07
CA GLY A 147 4.12 1.56 11.75
C GLY A 147 4.19 1.69 13.27
N ILE A 148 5.26 2.25 13.82
CA ILE A 148 5.41 2.48 15.25
C ILE A 148 4.29 3.36 15.82
N PHE A 149 3.92 4.46 15.15
CA PHE A 149 2.80 5.28 15.59
C PHE A 149 1.47 4.52 15.58
N CYS A 150 1.22 3.72 14.54
CA CYS A 150 0.00 2.93 14.47
C CYS A 150 -0.03 1.77 15.47
N LEU A 151 1.13 1.23 15.88
CA LEU A 151 1.24 0.26 16.97
C LEU A 151 0.74 0.86 18.29
N PHE A 152 1.19 2.08 18.62
CA PHE A 152 0.70 2.78 19.80
C PHE A 152 -0.81 3.03 19.73
N LEU A 153 -1.32 3.47 18.58
CA LEU A 153 -2.76 3.64 18.37
C LEU A 153 -3.54 2.34 18.55
N ALA A 154 -3.05 1.21 18.03
CA ALA A 154 -3.68 -0.09 18.21
C ALA A 154 -3.76 -0.50 19.70
N ASN A 155 -2.70 -0.23 20.47
CA ASN A 155 -2.67 -0.51 21.90
C ASN A 155 -3.58 0.42 22.71
N ILE A 156 -3.65 1.70 22.37
CA ILE A 156 -4.61 2.65 22.95
C ILE A 156 -6.03 2.18 22.68
N PHE A 157 -6.33 1.73 21.46
CA PHE A 157 -7.65 1.21 21.12
C PHE A 157 -7.99 -0.06 21.90
N LYS A 158 -7.01 -0.94 22.10
CA LYS A 158 -7.16 -2.15 22.92
C LYS A 158 -7.46 -1.82 24.38
N GLN A 159 -6.73 -0.87 24.97
CA GLN A 159 -6.99 -0.42 26.34
C GLN A 159 -8.35 0.26 26.46
N GLY A 160 -8.71 1.12 25.50
CA GLY A 160 -10.02 1.78 25.45
C GLY A 160 -11.18 0.78 25.40
N LEU A 161 -11.05 -0.29 24.60
CA LEU A 161 -12.05 -1.36 24.55
C LEU A 161 -12.15 -2.11 25.88
N HIS A 162 -11.03 -2.38 26.54
CA HIS A 162 -11.04 -3.04 27.84
C HIS A 162 -11.78 -2.22 28.90
N LEU A 163 -11.47 -0.92 28.99
CA LEU A 163 -12.14 0.00 29.91
C LEU A 163 -13.64 0.16 29.63
N GLN A 164 -14.05 0.18 28.36
CA GLN A 164 -15.47 0.20 28.00
C GLN A 164 -16.21 -1.04 28.51
N ASN A 165 -15.63 -2.23 28.34
CA ASN A 165 -16.26 -3.45 28.81
C ASN A 165 -16.30 -3.54 30.33
N GLU A 166 -15.33 -2.97 31.05
CA GLU A 166 -15.37 -2.87 32.51
C GLU A 166 -16.50 -1.94 32.96
N GLN A 167 -16.62 -0.75 32.36
CA GLN A 167 -17.69 0.20 32.69
C GLN A 167 -19.08 -0.35 32.37
N ASP A 168 -19.26 -1.03 31.23
CA ASP A 168 -20.51 -1.71 30.86
C ASP A 168 -20.87 -2.87 31.82
N LEU A 169 -19.90 -3.39 32.59
CA LEU A 169 -20.14 -4.45 33.58
C LEU A 169 -20.69 -3.91 34.92
N PHE A 170 -20.48 -2.62 35.20
CA PHE A 170 -20.87 -1.98 36.47
C PHE A 170 -22.17 -1.16 36.38
N ILE A 171 -22.72 -0.97 35.17
CA ILE A 171 -23.99 -0.25 34.90
C ILE A 171 -25.10 -1.26 34.66
#